data_AF-A0A7Z0KAP8-F1
#
_entry.id   AF-A0A7Z0KAP8-F1
#
_cell.length_a   1.000
_cell.length_b   1.000
_cell.length_c   1.000
_cell.angle_alpha   90.00
_cell.angle_beta   90.00
_cell.angle_gamma   90.00
#
_symmetry.space_group_name_H-M   'P 1'
#
loop_
_entity.id
_entity.type
_entity.pdbx_description
1 polymer ?
#
loop_
_entity_poly.entity_id
_entity_poly.type
_entity_poly.pdbx_seq_one_letter_code
_entity_poly.pdbx_strand_id
1 'polypeptide(L)'
;MIRFIDEYRGRFGVELICRVFSEAEGGFITSRGYRAAKARQPSARALRDRLLIGEITRLHSENFAVYGVRKMWHVMHRAGWQIGRDQIARLMREAGVSGGGARAQAAYHCGRAWCHR
;
A
#
# COMPACT_ATOMS: atom_id res chain seq x y z
N MET A 1 -13.51 11.97 -5.80
CA MET A 1 -13.47 13.45 -5.62
C MET A 1 -12.04 14.00 -5.53
N ILE A 2 -11.22 13.65 -4.52
CA ILE A 2 -9.83 14.19 -4.43
C ILE A 2 -8.97 13.87 -5.67
N ARG A 3 -9.03 12.63 -6.19
CA ARG A 3 -8.32 12.23 -7.43
C ARG A 3 -8.72 13.09 -8.63
N PHE A 4 -10.02 13.40 -8.75
CA PHE A 4 -10.54 14.26 -9.83
C PHE A 4 -10.00 15.68 -9.71
N ILE A 5 -10.03 16.26 -8.50
CA ILE A 5 -9.44 17.59 -8.27
C ILE A 5 -7.94 17.57 -8.60
N ASP A 6 -7.20 16.55 -8.20
CA ASP A 6 -5.77 16.44 -8.50
C ASP A 6 -5.47 16.36 -10.01
N GLU A 7 -6.32 15.67 -10.77
CA GLU A 7 -6.21 15.52 -12.22
C GLU A 7 -6.49 16.83 -12.96
N TYR A 8 -7.49 17.59 -12.52
CA TYR A 8 -8.00 18.75 -13.25
C TYR A 8 -7.59 20.11 -12.68
N ARG A 9 -6.94 20.16 -11.50
CA ARG A 9 -6.54 21.42 -10.83
C ARG A 9 -5.63 22.30 -11.68
N GLY A 10 -4.82 21.72 -12.57
CA GLY A 10 -3.93 22.48 -13.47
C GLY A 10 -4.67 23.22 -14.57
N ARG A 11 -5.84 22.73 -14.98
CA ARG A 11 -6.65 23.32 -16.06
C ARG A 11 -7.69 24.33 -15.55
N PHE A 12 -8.30 24.04 -14.40
CA PHE A 12 -9.46 24.81 -13.92
C PHE A 12 -9.22 25.51 -12.56
N GLY A 13 -8.16 25.14 -11.84
CA GLY A 13 -7.94 25.61 -10.47
C GLY A 13 -8.81 24.90 -9.44
N VAL A 14 -8.28 24.70 -8.24
CA VAL A 14 -8.98 23.97 -7.16
C VAL A 14 -10.25 24.69 -6.72
N GLU A 15 -10.23 26.03 -6.67
CA GLU A 15 -11.36 26.82 -6.17
C GLU A 15 -12.59 26.71 -7.08
N LEU A 16 -12.39 26.78 -8.41
CA LEU A 16 -13.47 26.63 -9.39
C LEU A 16 -14.09 25.23 -9.31
N ILE A 17 -13.27 24.18 -9.28
CA ILE A 17 -13.75 22.79 -9.19
C ILE A 17 -14.54 22.58 -7.90
N CYS A 18 -14.01 23.01 -6.75
CA CYS A 18 -14.71 22.88 -5.46
C CYS A 18 -16.00 23.69 -5.41
N ARG A 19 -16.06 24.87 -6.05
CA ARG A 19 -17.28 25.69 -6.11
C ARG A 19 -18.38 24.98 -6.88
N VAL A 20 -18.07 24.53 -8.10
CA VAL A 20 -19.03 23.79 -8.95
C VAL A 20 -19.50 22.51 -8.27
N PHE A 21 -18.60 21.78 -7.61
CA PHE A 21 -18.96 20.58 -6.87
C PHE A 21 -19.83 20.87 -5.65
N SER A 22 -19.62 22.01 -4.99
CA SER A 22 -20.45 22.40 -3.85
C SER A 22 -21.89 22.67 -4.28
N GLU A 23 -22.08 23.28 -5.44
CA GLU A 23 -23.39 23.55 -6.04
C GLU A 23 -24.06 22.29 -6.59
N ALA A 24 -23.30 21.37 -7.20
CA ALA A 24 -23.82 20.16 -7.83
C ALA A 24 -24.01 18.96 -6.88
N GLU A 25 -23.14 18.81 -5.87
CA GLU A 25 -23.07 17.63 -4.99
C GLU A 25 -23.28 17.97 -3.50
N GLY A 26 -23.89 19.12 -3.19
CA GLY A 26 -24.33 19.46 -1.83
C GLY A 26 -23.19 19.79 -0.84
N GLY A 27 -22.09 20.37 -1.32
CA GLY A 27 -21.05 20.94 -0.44
C GLY A 27 -20.12 19.94 0.26
N PHE A 28 -20.11 18.66 -0.15
CA PHE A 28 -19.27 17.62 0.47
C PHE A 28 -17.75 17.93 0.36
N ILE A 29 -17.32 18.66 -0.67
CA ILE A 29 -15.90 18.99 -0.88
C ILE A 29 -15.67 20.51 -1.01
N THR A 30 -14.98 21.10 -0.03
CA THR A 30 -14.56 22.50 -0.04
C THR A 30 -13.08 22.65 -0.38
N SER A 31 -12.65 23.81 -0.86
CA SER A 31 -11.22 24.10 -1.11
C SER A 31 -10.39 23.92 0.16
N ARG A 32 -10.91 24.38 1.31
CA ARG A 32 -10.33 24.16 2.65
C ARG A 32 -10.24 22.67 2.99
N GLY A 33 -11.32 21.91 2.77
CA GLY A 33 -11.36 20.46 3.00
C GLY A 33 -10.36 19.70 2.14
N TYR A 34 -10.24 20.05 0.86
CA TYR A 34 -9.22 19.50 -0.05
C TYR A 34 -7.81 19.79 0.45
N ARG A 35 -7.50 21.05 0.80
CA ARG A 35 -6.17 21.43 1.33
C ARG A 35 -5.86 20.67 2.63
N ALA A 36 -6.82 20.58 3.54
CA ALA A 36 -6.66 19.81 4.78
C ALA A 36 -6.44 18.32 4.52
N ALA A 37 -7.16 17.72 3.56
CA ALA A 37 -6.97 16.33 3.19
C ALA A 37 -5.61 16.07 2.53
N LYS A 38 -5.10 16.99 1.70
CA LYS A 38 -3.77 16.91 1.09
C LYS A 38 -2.63 17.11 2.09
N ALA A 39 -2.84 17.97 3.09
CA ALA A 39 -1.86 18.25 4.14
C ALA A 39 -1.87 17.21 5.28
N ARG A 40 -2.90 16.36 5.35
CA ARG A 40 -3.05 15.37 6.43
C ARG A 40 -1.89 14.39 6.39
N GLN A 41 -1.09 14.41 7.45
CA GLN A 41 -0.02 13.46 7.66
C GLN A 41 -0.59 12.03 7.80
N PRO A 42 0.13 11.00 7.32
CA PRO A 42 -0.27 9.62 7.54
C PRO A 42 -0.37 9.34 9.04
N SER A 43 -1.40 8.60 9.44
CA SER A 43 -1.56 8.19 10.84
C SER A 43 -0.39 7.30 11.28
N ALA A 44 -0.12 7.23 12.59
CA ALA A 44 0.89 6.34 13.14
C ALA A 44 0.71 4.88 12.68
N ARG A 45 -0.55 4.43 12.54
CA ARG A 45 -0.88 3.12 11.97
C ARG A 45 -0.45 3.00 10.50
N ALA A 46 -0.76 3.98 9.67
CA ALA A 46 -0.37 3.97 8.26
C ALA A 46 1.16 4.00 8.07
N LEU A 47 1.87 4.74 8.92
CA LEU A 47 3.34 4.72 8.94
C LEU A 47 3.88 3.34 9.34
N ARG A 48 3.34 2.74 10.40
CA ARG A 48 3.72 1.39 10.84
C ARG A 48 3.43 0.34 9.77
N ASP A 49 2.27 0.41 9.12
CA ASP A 49 1.91 -0.52 8.05
C ASP A 49 2.88 -0.42 6.86
N ARG A 50 3.35 0.79 6.49
CA ARG A 50 4.37 0.95 5.44
C ARG A 50 5.69 0.26 5.80
N LEU A 51 6.13 0.39 7.05
CA LEU A 51 7.34 -0.31 7.54
C LEU A 51 7.15 -1.83 7.49
N LEU A 52 6.01 -2.32 7.95
CA LEU A 52 5.68 -3.74 7.96
C LEU A 52 5.54 -4.33 6.54
N ILE A 53 5.00 -3.56 5.58
CA ILE A 53 4.93 -3.97 4.18
C ILE A 53 6.34 -4.19 3.62
N GLY A 54 7.28 -3.26 3.88
CA GLY A 54 8.67 -3.42 3.45
C GLY A 54 9.28 -4.71 3.99
N GLU A 55 9.07 -4.98 5.28
CA GLU A 55 9.59 -6.18 5.93
C GLU A 55 8.94 -7.47 5.43
N ILE A 56 7.62 -7.46 5.24
CA ILE A 56 6.88 -8.60 4.66
C ILE A 56 7.43 -8.93 3.27
N THR A 57 7.65 -7.93 2.42
CA THR A 57 8.20 -8.15 1.07
C THR A 57 9.62 -8.71 1.13
N ARG A 58 10.48 -8.16 2.00
CA ARG A 58 11.85 -8.64 2.21
C ARG A 58 11.86 -10.10 2.65
N LEU A 59 11.19 -10.41 3.75
CA LEU A 59 11.14 -11.77 4.31
C LEU A 59 10.44 -12.75 3.35
N HIS A 60 9.42 -12.32 2.60
CA HIS A 60 8.80 -13.15 1.58
C HIS A 60 9.78 -13.49 0.45
N SER A 61 10.57 -12.53 0.00
CA SER A 61 11.60 -12.71 -1.03
C SER A 61 12.75 -13.62 -0.59
N GLU A 62 13.15 -13.53 0.69
CA GLU A 62 14.14 -14.42 1.31
C GLU A 62 13.63 -15.85 1.41
N ASN A 63 12.32 -16.02 1.61
CA ASN A 63 11.64 -17.33 1.64
C ASN A 63 11.07 -17.75 0.27
N PHE A 64 11.77 -17.37 -0.80
CA PHE A 64 11.49 -17.78 -2.19
C PHE A 64 10.08 -17.44 -2.72
N ALA A 65 9.39 -16.50 -2.08
CA ALA A 65 8.03 -16.11 -2.41
C ALA A 65 6.97 -17.23 -2.40
N VAL A 66 7.21 -18.30 -1.64
CA VAL A 66 6.27 -19.42 -1.48
C VAL A 66 5.39 -19.27 -0.24
N TYR A 67 5.80 -18.41 0.69
CA TYR A 67 5.16 -18.34 2.00
C TYR A 67 3.85 -17.55 1.93
N GLY A 68 2.73 -18.26 2.07
CA GLY A 68 1.43 -17.64 2.31
C GLY A 68 1.27 -17.11 3.74
N VAL A 69 0.11 -16.51 4.01
CA VAL A 69 -0.24 -15.82 5.28
C VAL A 69 0.17 -16.57 6.53
N ARG A 70 -0.17 -17.87 6.62
CA ARG A 70 0.13 -18.68 7.83
C ARG A 70 1.64 -18.77 8.09
N LYS A 71 2.45 -19.00 7.06
CA LYS A 71 3.91 -19.13 7.20
C LYS A 71 4.56 -17.77 7.41
N MET A 72 4.08 -16.74 6.72
CA MET A 72 4.55 -15.36 6.91
C MET A 72 4.29 -14.86 8.33
N TRP A 73 3.16 -15.22 8.94
CA TRP A 73 2.88 -14.90 10.33
C TRP A 73 3.95 -15.44 11.28
N HIS A 74 4.37 -16.71 11.13
CA HIS A 74 5.45 -17.27 11.92
C HIS A 74 6.81 -16.63 11.64
N VAL A 75 7.11 -16.29 10.38
CA VAL A 75 8.36 -15.63 10.01
C VAL A 75 8.45 -14.23 10.62
N MET A 76 7.38 -13.44 10.53
CA MET A 76 7.30 -12.10 11.12
C MET A 76 7.45 -12.14 12.65
N HIS A 77 6.81 -13.09 13.33
CA HIS A 77 6.98 -13.27 14.77
C HIS A 77 8.42 -13.63 15.15
N ARG A 78 9.08 -14.51 14.38
CA ARG A 78 10.50 -14.83 14.58
C ARG A 78 11.44 -13.65 14.32
N ALA A 79 11.06 -12.74 13.44
CA ALA A 79 11.75 -11.47 13.20
C ALA A 79 11.44 -10.40 14.27
N GLY A 80 10.67 -10.74 15.32
CA GLY A 80 10.36 -9.85 16.44
C GLY A 80 9.09 -9.00 16.26
N TRP A 81 8.35 -9.17 15.16
CA TRP A 81 7.15 -8.39 14.90
C TRP A 81 5.90 -9.06 15.48
N GLN A 82 5.33 -8.43 16.50
CA GLN A 82 4.04 -8.84 17.07
C GLN A 82 2.88 -8.28 16.24
N ILE A 83 2.43 -9.07 15.27
CA ILE A 83 1.29 -8.75 14.40
C ILE A 83 0.30 -9.91 14.32
N GLY A 84 -0.99 -9.55 14.15
CA GLY A 84 -2.08 -10.51 14.03
C GLY A 84 -2.12 -11.19 12.66
N ARG A 85 -2.75 -12.37 12.56
CA ARG A 85 -2.89 -13.12 11.30
C ARG A 85 -3.66 -12.34 10.24
N ASP A 86 -4.76 -11.69 10.61
CA ASP A 86 -5.56 -10.89 9.67
C ASP A 86 -4.80 -9.64 9.22
N GLN A 87 -3.95 -9.09 10.09
CA GLN A 87 -3.07 -7.99 9.75
C GLN A 87 -2.03 -8.43 8.71
N ILE A 88 -1.39 -9.60 8.88
CA ILE A 88 -0.51 -10.20 7.86
C ILE A 88 -1.26 -10.34 6.54
N ALA A 89 -2.47 -10.93 6.56
CA ALA A 89 -3.24 -11.19 5.35
C ALA A 89 -3.55 -9.89 4.58
N ARG A 90 -3.97 -8.85 5.31
CA ARG A 90 -4.20 -7.52 4.74
C ARG A 90 -2.92 -6.91 4.18
N LEU A 91 -1.82 -6.92 4.95
CA LEU A 91 -0.56 -6.30 4.52
C LEU A 91 0.09 -7.04 3.35
N MET A 92 -0.02 -8.37 3.29
CA MET A 92 0.41 -9.16 2.13
C MET A 92 -0.35 -8.76 0.87
N ARG A 93 -1.68 -8.55 0.98
CA ARG A 93 -2.50 -8.06 -0.13
C ARG A 93 -2.10 -6.65 -0.56
N GLU A 94 -1.87 -5.74 0.39
CA GLU A 94 -1.40 -4.37 0.11
C GLU A 94 -0.01 -4.35 -0.53
N ALA A 95 0.86 -5.29 -0.15
CA ALA A 95 2.19 -5.48 -0.73
C ALA A 95 2.17 -6.20 -2.08
N GLY A 96 1.03 -6.73 -2.53
CA GLY A 96 0.92 -7.51 -3.76
C GLY A 96 1.61 -8.89 -3.69
N VAL A 97 1.91 -9.39 -2.49
CA VAL A 97 2.54 -10.71 -2.30
C VAL A 97 1.52 -11.75 -1.88
N SER A 98 1.68 -12.96 -2.40
CA SER A 98 0.88 -14.11 -2.04
C SER A 98 1.78 -15.34 -2.03
N GLY A 99 1.36 -16.39 -1.32
CA GLY A 99 2.10 -17.65 -1.34
C GLY A 99 2.04 -18.26 -2.73
N GLY A 100 3.15 -18.22 -3.46
CA GLY A 100 3.25 -18.80 -4.79
C GLY A 100 3.49 -20.32 -4.76
N GLY A 101 3.05 -21.02 -5.81
CA GLY A 101 3.45 -22.40 -6.06
C GLY A 101 4.85 -22.50 -6.71
N ALA A 102 5.28 -23.70 -7.10
CA ALA A 102 6.59 -23.96 -7.70
C ALA A 102 6.97 -23.02 -8.88
N ARG A 103 5.98 -22.54 -9.64
CA ARG A 103 6.16 -21.56 -10.74
C ARG A 103 6.68 -20.20 -10.27
N ALA A 104 6.20 -19.70 -9.12
CA ALA A 104 6.67 -18.43 -8.55
C ALA A 104 8.12 -18.55 -8.03
N GLN A 105 8.47 -19.71 -7.46
CA GLN A 105 9.82 -20.00 -7.01
C GLN A 105 10.82 -20.13 -8.18
N ALA A 106 10.40 -20.73 -9.30
CA ALA A 106 11.22 -20.80 -10.52
C ALA A 106 11.49 -19.40 -11.11
N ALA A 107 10.48 -18.52 -11.14
CA ALA A 107 10.64 -17.12 -11.55
C ALA A 107 11.58 -16.34 -10.62
N TYR A 108 11.49 -16.58 -9.30
CA TYR A 108 12.38 -15.97 -8.31
C TYR A 108 13.85 -16.38 -8.48
N HIS A 109 14.11 -17.67 -8.73
CA HIS A 109 15.48 -18.16 -8.96
C HIS A 109 16.04 -17.66 -10.29
N CYS A 110 15.24 -17.64 -11.36
CA CYS A 110 15.66 -17.08 -12.65
C CYS A 110 15.98 -15.59 -12.51
N GLY A 111 15.14 -14.80 -11.85
CA GLY A 111 15.38 -13.37 -11.63
C GLY A 111 16.62 -13.04 -10.79
N ARG A 112 16.94 -13.83 -9.76
CA ARG A 112 18.18 -13.65 -8.98
C ARG A 112 19.44 -14.15 -9.70
N ALA A 113 19.35 -15.23 -10.47
CA ALA A 113 20.50 -15.78 -11.20
C ALA A 113 21.05 -14.82 -12.27
N TRP A 114 20.21 -13.94 -12.81
CA TRP A 114 20.62 -12.92 -13.78
C TRP A 114 21.13 -11.62 -13.15
N CYS A 115 20.93 -11.39 -11.85
CA CYS A 115 21.31 -10.14 -11.17
C CYS A 115 22.75 -10.16 -10.60
N HIS A 116 23.43 -11.31 -10.67
CA HIS A 116 24.78 -11.53 -10.10
C HIS A 116 25.84 -11.85 -11.18
N ARG A 117 25.58 -11.57 -12.45
CA ARG A 117 26.57 -11.64 -13.54
C ARG A 117 26.73 -10.26 -14.14
#